data_AF-A0A7G5Z187-F1
#
_entry.id   AF-A0A7G5Z187-F1
#
_cell.length_a   1.000
_cell.length_b   1.000
_cell.length_c   1.000
_cell.angle_alpha   90.00
_cell.angle_beta   90.00
_cell.angle_gamma   90.00
#
_symmetry.space_group_name_H-M   'P 1'
#
loop_
_entity.id
_entity.type
_entity.pdbx_description
1 polymer ?
#
loop_
_entity_poly.entity_id
_entity_poly.type
_entity_poly.pdbx_seq_one_letter_code
_entity_poly.pdbx_strand_id
1 'polypeptide(L)'
;MNQTMALLRRWAVSISKELAPAGVYVFGSLIYREGEQFGEKSDVDLVVIMPELPDAVDRTEWVAHLLARKIELEDALGRLLRRDRKELICSVVAATALEVAADAHKDGAPNFFASNAFYDLLSGDLVDGLPSAGSREIAERLVLGCVRFAQKQRNAYLGANALGDETLKPFEDGDDPAPKAIMRHAAMVQYLEDDGDADPGAEFDVNIGADFLTVMLRDRRASLGELSRRFAIRRGGRGEPGPLTSKDQLTFSELILDAAIQLEAKAAAVAAEPKRPSLKGEHSTVLFAKRFSAAFPGVRGVKWFEDPDDIRERLKVLFEQPLEYEDGVPICWTRGRANLQISTASTSKDVLEINDDEMKIRRVAAISPGSYKYSFVMLDVAPLPPIGIYEHTKGRIAEVARGEGPFPYYWEEFGLVDGKHVITRGELDDGSAKIDGKLQSVVNRVSYRGRYVTDYNCVIAGGGSPIMNSDYDERLETHLNAMLHGEDRLEDIAKEIVRLPTGRF
;
A
#
# COMPACT_ATOMS: atom_id res chain seq x y z
N MET A 1 -11.09 -32.72 -36.59
CA MET A 1 -9.94 -31.91 -36.17
C MET A 1 -9.70 -30.68 -37.05
N ASN A 2 -9.23 -30.80 -38.30
CA ASN A 2 -8.82 -29.63 -39.12
C ASN A 2 -9.88 -28.53 -39.27
N GLN A 3 -11.15 -28.91 -39.48
CA GLN A 3 -12.25 -27.95 -39.56
C GLN A 3 -12.54 -27.27 -38.22
N THR A 4 -12.43 -27.99 -37.11
CA THR A 4 -12.58 -27.46 -35.74
C THR A 4 -11.48 -26.44 -35.46
N MET A 5 -10.22 -26.79 -35.72
CA MET A 5 -9.09 -25.85 -35.58
C MET A 5 -9.27 -24.61 -36.45
N ALA A 6 -9.67 -24.76 -37.70
CA ALA A 6 -9.94 -23.62 -38.57
C ALA A 6 -11.08 -22.72 -38.05
N LEU A 7 -12.11 -23.30 -37.43
CA LEU A 7 -13.18 -22.54 -36.77
C LEU A 7 -12.64 -21.77 -35.55
N LEU A 8 -11.88 -22.45 -34.67
CA LEU A 8 -11.31 -21.84 -33.47
C LEU A 8 -10.34 -20.71 -33.81
N ARG A 9 -9.50 -20.85 -34.84
CA ARG A 9 -8.61 -19.77 -35.29
C ARG A 9 -9.39 -18.55 -35.81
N ARG A 10 -10.47 -18.77 -36.58
CA ARG A 10 -11.32 -17.65 -37.03
C ARG A 10 -11.98 -16.94 -35.85
N TRP A 11 -12.48 -17.70 -34.88
CA TRP A 11 -13.05 -17.14 -33.67
C TRP A 11 -12.01 -16.35 -32.85
N ALA A 12 -10.81 -16.92 -32.63
CA ALA A 12 -9.70 -16.27 -31.94
C ALA A 12 -9.31 -14.94 -32.60
N VAL A 13 -9.20 -14.91 -33.94
CA VAL A 13 -8.92 -13.67 -34.70
C VAL A 13 -10.06 -12.65 -34.55
N SER A 14 -11.31 -13.10 -34.50
CA SER A 14 -12.46 -12.21 -34.30
C SER A 14 -12.42 -11.56 -32.93
N ILE A 15 -12.28 -12.34 -31.86
CA ILE A 15 -12.23 -11.79 -30.50
C ILE A 15 -10.98 -10.94 -30.25
N SER A 16 -9.87 -11.24 -30.94
CA SER A 16 -8.63 -10.45 -30.85
C SER A 16 -8.81 -9.00 -31.32
N LYS A 17 -9.69 -8.78 -32.31
CA LYS A 17 -9.99 -7.44 -32.82
C LYS A 17 -10.87 -6.63 -31.88
N GLU A 18 -11.70 -7.29 -31.08
CA GLU A 18 -12.75 -6.65 -30.29
C GLU A 18 -12.37 -6.51 -28.81
N LEU A 19 -11.77 -7.57 -28.25
CA LEU A 19 -11.50 -7.70 -26.82
C LEU A 19 -10.02 -7.63 -26.48
N ALA A 20 -9.14 -7.67 -27.49
CA ALA A 20 -7.69 -7.63 -27.35
C ALA A 20 -7.11 -8.54 -26.22
N PRO A 21 -7.50 -9.83 -26.13
CA PRO A 21 -6.85 -10.78 -25.22
C PRO A 21 -5.34 -10.81 -25.44
N ALA A 22 -4.58 -10.98 -24.36
CA ALA A 22 -3.14 -11.16 -24.41
C ALA A 22 -2.73 -12.52 -25.02
N GLY A 23 -3.65 -13.48 -25.09
CA GLY A 23 -3.47 -14.73 -25.82
C GLY A 23 -4.71 -15.60 -25.84
N VAL A 24 -4.82 -16.46 -26.86
CA VAL A 24 -5.95 -17.38 -27.06
C VAL A 24 -5.41 -18.75 -27.43
N TYR A 25 -5.59 -19.72 -26.54
CA TYR A 25 -4.98 -21.03 -26.63
C TYR A 25 -6.03 -22.13 -26.58
N VAL A 26 -5.77 -23.22 -27.28
CA VAL A 26 -6.50 -24.49 -27.10
C VAL A 26 -5.60 -25.50 -26.42
N PHE A 27 -6.19 -26.33 -25.57
CA PHE A 27 -5.50 -27.42 -24.88
C PHE A 27 -6.37 -28.68 -24.83
N GLY A 28 -5.86 -29.74 -24.20
CA GLY A 28 -6.59 -30.98 -24.01
C GLY A 28 -6.66 -31.84 -25.27
N SER A 29 -7.77 -32.58 -25.42
CA SER A 29 -7.90 -33.69 -26.39
C SER A 29 -7.71 -33.27 -27.85
N LEU A 30 -7.99 -32.00 -28.19
CA LEU A 30 -7.90 -31.49 -29.57
C LEU A 30 -6.46 -31.41 -30.07
N ILE A 31 -5.49 -31.22 -29.17
CA ILE A 31 -4.07 -31.09 -29.53
C ILE A 31 -3.20 -32.22 -28.95
N TYR A 32 -3.73 -32.96 -27.96
CA TYR A 32 -3.03 -34.11 -27.41
C TYR A 32 -2.82 -35.18 -28.48
N ARG A 33 -1.55 -35.54 -28.72
CA ARG A 33 -1.13 -36.48 -29.77
C ARG A 33 -1.75 -36.15 -31.12
N GLU A 34 -1.65 -34.88 -31.54
CA GLU A 34 -2.18 -34.42 -32.83
C GLU A 34 -3.69 -34.72 -33.00
N GLY A 35 -4.45 -34.68 -31.89
CA GLY A 35 -5.90 -34.86 -31.89
C GLY A 35 -6.38 -36.31 -32.02
N GLU A 36 -5.52 -37.31 -31.78
CA GLU A 36 -5.88 -38.74 -31.78
C GLU A 36 -7.10 -39.04 -30.89
N GLN A 37 -7.29 -38.29 -29.81
CA GLN A 37 -8.37 -38.47 -28.84
C GLN A 37 -9.58 -37.56 -29.08
N PHE A 38 -9.55 -36.74 -30.13
CA PHE A 38 -10.62 -35.80 -30.44
C PHE A 38 -11.66 -36.42 -31.40
N GLY A 39 -12.88 -36.59 -30.90
CA GLY A 39 -14.03 -37.08 -31.66
C GLY A 39 -15.25 -36.15 -31.59
N GLU A 40 -16.37 -36.57 -32.19
CA GLU A 40 -17.62 -35.80 -32.24
C GLU A 40 -18.22 -35.51 -30.84
N LYS A 41 -17.84 -36.30 -29.83
CA LYS A 41 -18.28 -36.14 -28.44
C LYS A 41 -17.25 -35.45 -27.55
N SER A 42 -16.08 -35.10 -28.08
CA SER A 42 -15.04 -34.44 -27.30
C SER A 42 -15.42 -32.99 -27.06
N ASP A 43 -15.09 -32.49 -25.88
CA ASP A 43 -15.21 -31.08 -25.55
C ASP A 43 -14.01 -30.30 -26.09
N VAL A 44 -14.18 -28.99 -26.21
CA VAL A 44 -13.14 -28.04 -26.64
C VAL A 44 -12.72 -27.19 -25.44
N ASP A 45 -11.47 -27.33 -25.03
CA ASP A 45 -10.92 -26.63 -23.88
C ASP A 45 -10.04 -25.45 -24.31
N LEU A 46 -10.40 -24.24 -23.90
CA LEU A 46 -9.72 -23.01 -24.26
C LEU A 46 -9.18 -22.28 -23.03
N VAL A 47 -8.02 -21.65 -23.18
CA VAL A 47 -7.54 -20.60 -22.28
C VAL A 47 -7.56 -19.28 -23.02
N VAL A 48 -8.16 -18.25 -22.42
CA VAL A 48 -8.11 -16.87 -22.93
C VAL A 48 -7.45 -16.00 -21.87
N ILE A 49 -6.29 -15.44 -22.19
CA ILE A 49 -5.59 -14.53 -21.28
C ILE A 49 -6.19 -13.14 -21.47
N MET A 50 -6.77 -12.59 -20.41
CA MET A 50 -7.36 -11.26 -20.38
C MET A 50 -6.27 -10.20 -20.63
N PRO A 51 -6.62 -9.05 -21.25
CA PRO A 51 -5.74 -7.89 -21.20
C PRO A 51 -5.56 -7.40 -19.75
N GLU A 52 -4.59 -6.53 -19.53
CA GLU A 52 -4.40 -5.85 -18.25
C GLU A 52 -5.62 -4.96 -17.94
N LEU A 53 -6.42 -5.40 -16.96
CA LEU A 53 -7.67 -4.75 -16.54
C LEU A 53 -7.66 -4.66 -15.00
N PRO A 54 -7.21 -3.52 -14.45
CA PRO A 54 -6.95 -3.40 -13.02
C PRO A 54 -8.21 -3.32 -12.16
N ASP A 55 -9.36 -2.95 -12.73
CA ASP A 55 -10.62 -2.81 -11.99
C ASP A 55 -11.59 -3.97 -12.23
N ALA A 56 -12.26 -4.40 -11.16
CA ALA A 56 -13.26 -5.47 -11.18
C ALA A 56 -14.43 -5.24 -12.15
N VAL A 57 -14.89 -4.00 -12.31
CA VAL A 57 -16.01 -3.66 -13.21
C VAL A 57 -15.58 -3.86 -14.66
N ASP A 58 -14.39 -3.37 -15.02
CA ASP A 58 -13.84 -3.54 -16.37
C ASP A 58 -13.65 -5.03 -16.71
N ARG A 59 -13.13 -5.83 -15.77
CA ARG A 59 -13.02 -7.28 -15.94
C ARG A 59 -14.37 -7.96 -16.11
N THR A 60 -15.36 -7.56 -15.32
CA THR A 60 -16.74 -8.08 -15.43
C THR A 60 -17.34 -7.80 -16.80
N GLU A 61 -17.23 -6.56 -17.29
CA GLU A 61 -17.73 -6.18 -18.61
C GLU A 61 -16.99 -6.92 -19.73
N TRP A 62 -15.67 -7.06 -19.60
CA TRP A 62 -14.87 -7.81 -20.57
C TRP A 62 -15.30 -9.28 -20.66
N VAL A 63 -15.53 -9.94 -19.51
CA VAL A 63 -16.01 -11.32 -19.46
C VAL A 63 -17.43 -11.44 -20.00
N ALA A 64 -18.30 -10.46 -19.77
CA ALA A 64 -19.64 -10.40 -20.36
C ALA A 64 -19.61 -10.32 -21.89
N HIS A 65 -18.69 -9.52 -22.46
CA HIS A 65 -18.49 -9.50 -23.91
C HIS A 65 -17.89 -10.80 -24.45
N LEU A 66 -16.97 -11.43 -23.70
CA LEU A 66 -16.45 -12.74 -24.06
C LEU A 66 -17.55 -13.81 -24.08
N LEU A 67 -18.48 -13.79 -23.12
CA LEU A 67 -19.62 -14.70 -23.06
C LEU A 67 -20.45 -14.63 -24.35
N ALA A 68 -20.77 -13.42 -24.83
CA ALA A 68 -21.52 -13.24 -26.08
C ALA A 68 -20.83 -13.92 -27.28
N ARG A 69 -19.51 -13.77 -27.39
CA ARG A 69 -18.70 -14.43 -28.44
C ARG A 69 -18.56 -15.92 -28.25
N LYS A 70 -18.58 -16.38 -27.00
CA LYS A 70 -18.53 -17.80 -26.67
C LYS A 70 -19.83 -18.52 -27.04
N ILE A 71 -20.99 -17.88 -26.87
CA ILE A 71 -22.29 -18.43 -27.32
C ILE A 71 -22.32 -18.62 -28.84
N GLU A 72 -21.77 -17.66 -29.61
CA GLU A 72 -21.62 -17.80 -31.07
C GLU A 72 -20.72 -18.97 -31.44
N LEU A 73 -19.63 -19.19 -30.68
CA LEU A 73 -18.74 -20.33 -30.86
C LEU A 73 -19.43 -21.66 -30.55
N GLU A 74 -20.19 -21.74 -29.47
CA GLU A 74 -20.98 -22.93 -29.10
C GLU A 74 -21.93 -23.34 -30.23
N ASP A 75 -22.65 -22.38 -30.82
CA ASP A 75 -23.56 -22.66 -31.94
C ASP A 75 -22.81 -23.14 -33.20
N ALA A 76 -21.67 -22.52 -33.50
CA ALA A 76 -20.83 -22.93 -34.61
C ALA A 76 -20.22 -24.33 -34.42
N LEU A 77 -19.76 -24.64 -33.21
CA LEU A 77 -19.26 -25.96 -32.83
C LEU A 77 -20.35 -27.02 -32.87
N GLY A 78 -21.56 -26.72 -32.36
CA GLY A 78 -22.71 -27.62 -32.39
C GLY A 78 -23.09 -28.04 -33.81
N ARG A 79 -23.11 -27.09 -34.75
CA ARG A 79 -23.34 -27.38 -36.18
C ARG A 79 -22.22 -28.24 -36.79
N LEU A 80 -20.97 -27.94 -36.45
CA LEU A 80 -19.81 -28.64 -37.01
C LEU A 80 -19.68 -30.07 -36.48
N LEU A 81 -19.88 -30.26 -35.17
CA LEU A 81 -19.73 -31.54 -34.46
C LEU A 81 -21.05 -32.31 -34.35
N ARG A 82 -22.15 -31.77 -34.89
CA ARG A 82 -23.50 -32.37 -34.87
C ARG A 82 -24.01 -32.64 -33.45
N ARG A 83 -23.72 -31.74 -32.52
CA ARG A 83 -24.18 -31.78 -31.12
C ARG A 83 -25.45 -30.96 -30.93
N ASP A 84 -26.27 -31.33 -29.95
CA ASP A 84 -27.49 -30.59 -29.60
C ASP A 84 -27.12 -29.18 -29.08
N ARG A 85 -27.89 -28.16 -29.45
CA ARG A 85 -27.67 -26.76 -29.02
C ARG A 85 -27.79 -26.56 -27.51
N LYS A 86 -28.40 -27.52 -26.80
CA LYS A 86 -28.50 -27.53 -25.33
C LYS A 86 -27.24 -28.02 -24.65
N GLU A 87 -26.39 -28.76 -25.37
CA GLU A 87 -25.14 -29.27 -24.82
C GLU A 87 -24.10 -28.16 -24.73
N LEU A 88 -23.29 -28.23 -23.67
CA LEU A 88 -22.09 -27.41 -23.53
C LEU A 88 -20.96 -28.14 -24.24
N ILE A 89 -20.32 -27.48 -25.22
CA ILE A 89 -19.29 -28.09 -26.06
C ILE A 89 -17.92 -27.48 -25.75
N CYS A 90 -17.89 -26.20 -25.36
CA CYS A 90 -16.66 -25.47 -25.13
C CYS A 90 -16.54 -24.97 -23.69
N SER A 91 -15.41 -25.30 -23.05
CA SER A 91 -14.99 -24.76 -21.76
C SER A 91 -13.94 -23.67 -21.98
N VAL A 92 -14.14 -22.51 -21.36
CA VAL A 92 -13.20 -21.39 -21.44
C VAL A 92 -12.67 -21.06 -20.05
N VAL A 93 -11.36 -21.15 -19.86
CA VAL A 93 -10.65 -20.59 -18.72
C VAL A 93 -10.18 -19.19 -19.12
N ALA A 94 -10.97 -18.18 -18.76
CA ALA A 94 -10.51 -16.80 -18.81
C ALA A 94 -9.55 -16.57 -17.63
N ALA A 95 -8.31 -16.18 -17.89
CA ALA A 95 -7.27 -16.01 -16.88
C ALA A 95 -6.64 -14.60 -16.95
N THR A 96 -6.30 -14.00 -15.82
CA THR A 96 -5.50 -12.77 -15.75
C THR A 96 -4.01 -13.09 -15.88
N ALA A 97 -3.19 -12.06 -16.16
CA ALA A 97 -1.74 -12.23 -16.18
C ALA A 97 -1.18 -12.73 -14.85
N LEU A 98 -1.73 -12.24 -13.72
CA LEU A 98 -1.37 -12.72 -12.38
C LEU A 98 -1.66 -14.22 -12.21
N GLU A 99 -2.82 -14.69 -12.67
CA GLU A 99 -3.21 -16.10 -12.54
C GLU A 99 -2.30 -17.02 -13.32
N VAL A 100 -1.92 -16.62 -14.54
CA VAL A 100 -0.94 -17.35 -15.34
C VAL A 100 0.41 -17.34 -14.62
N ALA A 101 0.89 -16.16 -14.21
CA ALA A 101 2.18 -16.02 -13.54
C ALA A 101 2.29 -16.83 -12.24
N ALA A 102 1.20 -16.89 -11.47
CA ALA A 102 1.08 -17.67 -10.23
C ALA A 102 0.79 -19.16 -10.45
N ASP A 103 0.61 -19.58 -11.70
CA ASP A 103 0.13 -20.91 -12.07
C ASP A 103 -1.18 -21.31 -11.32
N ALA A 104 -2.05 -20.32 -11.08
CA ALA A 104 -3.25 -20.47 -10.26
C ALA A 104 -4.44 -20.96 -11.08
N HIS A 105 -4.65 -22.28 -11.11
CA HIS A 105 -5.84 -22.89 -11.72
C HIS A 105 -6.99 -23.04 -10.72
N LYS A 106 -8.23 -22.76 -11.17
CA LYS A 106 -9.50 -22.78 -10.40
C LYS A 106 -9.73 -24.05 -9.57
N ASP A 107 -9.25 -25.20 -10.05
CA ASP A 107 -9.41 -26.51 -9.38
C ASP A 107 -8.19 -26.91 -8.53
N GLY A 108 -7.20 -26.02 -8.42
CA GLY A 108 -5.96 -26.29 -7.69
C GLY A 108 -5.02 -27.29 -8.36
N ALA A 109 -5.21 -27.55 -9.66
CA ALA A 109 -4.32 -28.39 -10.44
C ALA A 109 -2.91 -27.74 -10.51
N PRO A 110 -1.87 -28.39 -9.97
CA PRO A 110 -0.52 -27.83 -9.96
C PRO A 110 0.11 -27.88 -11.35
N ASN A 111 0.91 -26.88 -11.69
CA ASN A 111 1.62 -26.73 -12.97
C ASN A 111 0.68 -26.71 -14.18
N PHE A 112 -0.55 -26.24 -14.02
CA PHE A 112 -1.55 -26.29 -15.09
C PHE A 112 -1.15 -25.39 -16.27
N PHE A 113 -0.79 -24.13 -16.02
CA PHE A 113 -0.34 -23.23 -17.07
C PHE A 113 1.14 -23.47 -17.42
N ALA A 114 1.94 -23.93 -16.46
CA ALA A 114 3.39 -24.09 -16.64
C ALA A 114 3.82 -25.41 -17.33
N SER A 115 3.02 -26.48 -17.27
CA SER A 115 3.42 -27.81 -17.76
C SER A 115 2.49 -28.45 -18.78
N ASN A 116 1.35 -27.82 -19.11
CA ASN A 116 0.52 -28.31 -20.22
C ASN A 116 1.05 -27.82 -21.57
N ALA A 117 0.77 -28.60 -22.62
CA ALA A 117 0.91 -28.15 -23.99
C ALA A 117 -0.28 -27.27 -24.36
N PHE A 118 0.00 -26.16 -25.04
CA PHE A 118 -1.00 -25.22 -25.54
C PHE A 118 -0.73 -24.92 -27.01
N TYR A 119 -1.78 -24.85 -27.81
CA TYR A 119 -1.68 -24.39 -29.19
C TYR A 119 -2.24 -22.98 -29.29
N ASP A 120 -1.40 -22.02 -29.64
CA ASP A 120 -1.78 -20.63 -29.84
C ASP A 120 -2.57 -20.49 -31.14
N LEU A 121 -3.83 -20.08 -31.02
CA LEU A 121 -4.74 -19.97 -32.16
C LEU A 121 -4.44 -18.77 -33.06
N LEU A 122 -3.64 -17.81 -32.59
CA LEU A 122 -3.25 -16.62 -33.34
C LEU A 122 -1.97 -16.87 -34.14
N SER A 123 -0.87 -17.24 -33.46
CA SER A 123 0.41 -17.54 -34.13
C SER A 123 0.33 -18.86 -34.91
N GLY A 124 -0.33 -19.88 -34.34
CA GLY A 124 -0.32 -21.24 -34.85
C GLY A 124 0.80 -22.11 -34.28
N ASP A 125 1.49 -21.64 -33.25
CA ASP A 125 2.58 -22.34 -32.60
C ASP A 125 2.08 -23.23 -31.46
N LEU A 126 2.75 -24.37 -31.27
CA LEU A 126 2.60 -25.20 -30.08
C LEU A 126 3.62 -24.73 -29.05
N VAL A 127 3.17 -24.45 -27.82
CA VAL A 127 4.01 -24.00 -26.71
C VAL A 127 3.89 -24.96 -25.53
N ASP A 128 5.03 -25.26 -24.91
CA ASP A 128 5.12 -26.02 -23.66
C ASP A 128 5.04 -25.04 -22.49
N GLY A 129 3.86 -24.95 -21.89
CA GLY A 129 3.53 -23.94 -20.90
C GLY A 129 3.22 -22.57 -21.52
N LEU A 130 2.35 -21.81 -20.84
CA LEU A 130 2.04 -20.44 -21.24
C LEU A 130 3.20 -19.48 -20.88
N PRO A 131 3.38 -18.39 -21.64
CA PRO A 131 4.35 -17.36 -21.29
C PRO A 131 4.16 -16.86 -19.86
N SER A 132 5.28 -16.68 -19.15
CA SER A 132 5.38 -16.32 -17.73
C SER A 132 4.73 -17.28 -16.73
N ALA A 133 4.20 -18.43 -17.14
CA ALA A 133 3.55 -19.33 -16.20
C ALA A 133 4.51 -19.81 -15.11
N GLY A 134 4.08 -19.75 -13.85
CA GLY A 134 4.89 -20.12 -12.69
C GLY A 134 6.06 -19.17 -12.39
N SER A 135 6.13 -17.99 -13.01
CA SER A 135 7.19 -17.01 -12.74
C SER A 135 7.00 -16.24 -11.42
N ARG A 136 5.84 -16.38 -10.77
CA ARG A 136 5.49 -15.71 -9.52
C ARG A 136 4.87 -16.72 -8.56
N GLU A 137 5.09 -16.54 -7.27
CA GLU A 137 4.41 -17.28 -6.21
C GLU A 137 3.40 -16.35 -5.53
N ILE A 138 2.23 -16.90 -5.15
CA ILE A 138 1.30 -16.26 -4.21
C ILE A 138 1.46 -17.01 -2.89
N ALA A 139 2.16 -16.39 -1.94
CA ALA A 139 2.57 -17.05 -0.71
C ALA A 139 1.40 -17.23 0.27
N GLU A 140 0.48 -16.27 0.33
CA GLU A 140 -0.66 -16.33 1.24
C GLU A 140 -1.77 -17.25 0.69
N ARG A 141 -2.05 -18.34 1.42
CA ARG A 141 -3.00 -19.39 1.01
C ARG A 141 -4.41 -18.85 0.78
N LEU A 142 -4.85 -17.87 1.58
CA LEU A 142 -6.20 -17.31 1.50
C LEU A 142 -6.34 -16.40 0.28
N VAL A 143 -5.29 -15.64 -0.06
CA VAL A 143 -5.21 -14.89 -1.32
C VAL A 143 -5.29 -15.84 -2.51
N LEU A 144 -4.50 -16.92 -2.52
CA LEU A 144 -4.56 -17.93 -3.58
C LEU A 144 -5.96 -18.56 -3.70
N GLY A 145 -6.64 -18.78 -2.57
CA GLY A 145 -8.03 -19.22 -2.53
C GLY A 145 -8.98 -18.26 -3.25
N CYS A 146 -8.86 -16.96 -2.96
CA CYS A 146 -9.66 -15.90 -3.60
C CYS A 146 -9.40 -15.80 -5.11
N VAL A 147 -8.13 -15.91 -5.53
CA VAL A 147 -7.75 -15.92 -6.95
C VAL A 147 -8.41 -17.10 -7.69
N ARG A 148 -8.28 -18.32 -7.16
CA ARG A 148 -8.91 -19.50 -7.75
C ARG A 148 -10.43 -19.40 -7.78
N PHE A 149 -11.02 -18.82 -6.74
CA PHE A 149 -12.46 -18.58 -6.66
C PHE A 149 -12.95 -17.64 -7.76
N ALA A 150 -12.28 -16.51 -7.99
CA ALA A 150 -12.64 -15.59 -9.08
C ALA A 150 -12.54 -16.27 -10.46
N GLN A 151 -11.47 -17.03 -10.73
CA GLN A 151 -11.35 -17.81 -11.97
C GLN A 151 -12.46 -18.86 -12.12
N LYS A 152 -12.84 -19.54 -11.02
CA LYS A 152 -13.95 -20.49 -11.01
C LYS A 152 -15.27 -19.82 -11.36
N GLN A 153 -15.51 -18.63 -10.83
CA GLN A 153 -16.73 -17.86 -11.07
C GLN A 153 -16.80 -17.33 -12.51
N ARG A 154 -15.67 -16.87 -13.08
CA ARG A 154 -15.56 -16.58 -14.52
C ARG A 154 -15.90 -17.80 -15.36
N ASN A 155 -15.36 -18.97 -15.04
CA ASN A 155 -15.63 -20.20 -15.79
C ASN A 155 -17.11 -20.65 -15.69
N ALA A 156 -17.73 -20.52 -14.51
CA ALA A 156 -19.15 -20.78 -14.32
C ALA A 156 -20.02 -19.79 -15.10
N TYR A 157 -19.68 -18.50 -15.06
CA TYR A 157 -20.38 -17.46 -15.83
C TYR A 157 -20.26 -17.67 -17.35
N LEU A 158 -19.09 -18.10 -17.84
CA LEU A 158 -18.86 -18.47 -19.25
C LEU A 158 -19.49 -19.81 -19.65
N GLY A 159 -20.05 -20.56 -18.70
CA GLY A 159 -20.76 -21.80 -18.95
C GLY A 159 -22.16 -21.58 -19.51
N ALA A 160 -22.28 -21.05 -20.73
CA ALA A 160 -23.56 -21.01 -21.45
C ALA A 160 -23.51 -21.84 -22.73
N ASN A 161 -24.62 -22.52 -23.04
CA ASN A 161 -24.77 -23.28 -24.30
C ASN A 161 -25.14 -22.34 -25.48
N ALA A 162 -25.36 -22.92 -26.66
CA ALA A 162 -25.71 -22.19 -27.88
C ALA A 162 -27.08 -21.49 -27.86
N LEU A 163 -27.91 -21.75 -26.83
CA LEU A 163 -29.18 -21.07 -26.58
C LEU A 163 -29.05 -19.93 -25.56
N GLY A 164 -27.88 -19.78 -24.94
CA GLY A 164 -27.66 -18.85 -23.84
C GLY A 164 -28.14 -19.37 -22.49
N ASP A 165 -28.40 -20.68 -22.34
CA ASP A 165 -28.75 -21.23 -21.03
C ASP A 165 -27.51 -21.24 -20.14
N GLU A 166 -27.48 -20.34 -19.15
CA GLU A 166 -26.37 -20.18 -18.21
C GLU A 166 -26.28 -21.33 -17.21
N THR A 167 -25.08 -21.80 -16.88
CA THR A 167 -24.85 -22.74 -15.77
C THR A 167 -24.82 -22.01 -14.42
N LEU A 168 -24.26 -20.81 -14.36
CA LEU A 168 -24.35 -19.94 -13.19
C LEU A 168 -25.74 -19.30 -13.12
N LYS A 169 -26.65 -19.89 -12.36
CA LYS A 169 -28.02 -19.37 -12.22
C LYS A 169 -28.07 -18.11 -11.35
N PRO A 170 -29.06 -17.22 -11.56
CA PRO A 170 -29.39 -16.19 -10.61
C PRO A 170 -29.58 -16.76 -9.20
N PHE A 171 -29.12 -16.03 -8.19
CA PHE A 171 -29.21 -16.44 -6.81
C PHE A 171 -30.47 -15.86 -6.17
N GLU A 172 -31.39 -16.74 -5.76
CA GLU A 172 -32.75 -16.40 -5.33
C GLU A 172 -33.04 -16.75 -3.87
N ASP A 173 -32.04 -17.13 -3.08
CA ASP A 173 -32.22 -17.50 -1.67
C ASP A 173 -32.88 -16.35 -0.88
N GLY A 174 -33.81 -16.66 0.03
CA GLY A 174 -34.53 -15.64 0.82
C GLY A 174 -33.80 -15.21 2.08
N ASP A 175 -32.91 -16.05 2.59
CA ASP A 175 -32.28 -15.89 3.90
C ASP A 175 -30.87 -15.28 3.78
N ASP A 176 -30.11 -15.69 2.75
CA ASP A 176 -28.75 -15.21 2.53
C ASP A 176 -28.70 -14.01 1.56
N PRO A 177 -27.90 -12.97 1.84
CA PRO A 177 -27.82 -11.79 0.97
C PRO A 177 -27.07 -12.05 -0.33
N ALA A 178 -26.16 -13.03 -0.35
CA ALA A 178 -25.39 -13.50 -1.51
C ALA A 178 -25.02 -15.00 -1.35
N PRO A 179 -24.55 -15.69 -2.39
CA PRO A 179 -24.03 -17.05 -2.25
C PRO A 179 -22.97 -17.17 -1.14
N LYS A 180 -23.09 -18.20 -0.29
CA LYS A 180 -22.14 -18.44 0.83
C LYS A 180 -20.69 -18.48 0.39
N ALA A 181 -20.40 -19.00 -0.81
CA ALA A 181 -19.04 -19.01 -1.34
C ALA A 181 -18.50 -17.59 -1.58
N ILE A 182 -19.30 -16.66 -2.12
CA ILE A 182 -18.91 -15.26 -2.30
C ILE A 182 -18.62 -14.64 -0.92
N MET A 183 -19.54 -14.80 0.03
CA MET A 183 -19.37 -14.23 1.37
C MET A 183 -18.14 -14.80 2.08
N ARG A 184 -17.87 -16.11 2.00
CA ARG A 184 -16.67 -16.72 2.61
C ARG A 184 -15.37 -16.15 2.05
N HIS A 185 -15.26 -15.96 0.73
CA HIS A 185 -14.02 -15.41 0.17
C HIS A 185 -13.88 -13.91 0.45
N ALA A 186 -14.99 -13.18 0.59
CA ALA A 186 -14.96 -11.81 1.13
C ALA A 186 -14.45 -11.78 2.58
N ALA A 187 -14.87 -12.74 3.42
CA ALA A 187 -14.39 -12.87 4.80
C ALA A 187 -12.90 -13.19 4.89
N MET A 188 -12.37 -14.03 3.99
CA MET A 188 -10.93 -14.30 3.90
C MET A 188 -10.12 -13.03 3.67
N VAL A 189 -10.59 -12.14 2.80
CA VAL A 189 -9.92 -10.87 2.52
C VAL A 189 -9.98 -9.96 3.74
N GLN A 190 -11.16 -9.76 4.34
CA GLN A 190 -11.31 -8.95 5.55
C GLN A 190 -10.40 -9.45 6.68
N TYR A 191 -10.35 -10.77 6.90
CA TYR A 191 -9.50 -11.40 7.91
C TYR A 191 -8.01 -11.04 7.71
N LEU A 192 -7.54 -11.02 6.46
CA LEU A 192 -6.16 -10.63 6.15
C LEU A 192 -5.92 -9.11 6.26
N GLU A 193 -6.92 -8.28 5.94
CA GLU A 193 -6.82 -6.83 6.13
C GLU A 193 -6.69 -6.43 7.60
N ASP A 194 -7.31 -7.20 8.50
CA ASP A 194 -7.26 -7.02 9.95
C ASP A 194 -6.01 -7.65 10.61
N ASP A 195 -5.01 -8.05 9.82
CA ASP A 195 -3.79 -8.77 10.27
C ASP A 195 -4.08 -10.08 11.03
N GLY A 196 -5.24 -10.68 10.75
CA GLY A 196 -5.76 -11.89 11.38
C GLY A 196 -6.61 -11.61 12.63
N ASP A 197 -7.79 -12.22 12.69
CA ASP A 197 -8.61 -12.29 13.91
C ASP A 197 -8.08 -13.40 14.85
N ALA A 198 -8.15 -13.15 16.16
CA ALA A 198 -7.85 -14.13 17.20
C ALA A 198 -8.90 -15.25 17.29
N ASP A 199 -10.08 -15.08 16.69
CA ASP A 199 -11.14 -16.10 16.63
C ASP A 199 -10.92 -17.10 15.47
N PRO A 200 -10.61 -18.39 15.75
CA PRO A 200 -10.41 -19.38 14.71
C PRO A 200 -11.69 -19.63 13.90
N GLY A 201 -11.62 -19.43 12.58
CA GLY A 201 -12.75 -19.63 11.67
C GLY A 201 -13.41 -18.34 11.19
N ALA A 202 -13.02 -17.18 11.74
CA ALA A 202 -13.46 -15.87 11.27
C ALA A 202 -13.20 -15.67 9.76
N GLU A 203 -12.12 -16.26 9.23
CA GLU A 203 -11.78 -16.21 7.80
C GLU A 203 -12.82 -16.89 6.89
N PHE A 204 -13.80 -17.62 7.46
CA PHE A 204 -14.91 -18.25 6.77
C PHE A 204 -16.29 -17.78 7.25
N ASP A 205 -16.37 -16.75 8.10
CA ASP A 205 -17.65 -16.24 8.61
C ASP A 205 -18.40 -15.46 7.52
N VAL A 206 -19.57 -15.97 7.15
CA VAL A 206 -20.40 -15.37 6.11
C VAL A 206 -20.97 -13.99 6.49
N ASN A 207 -21.11 -13.67 7.78
CA ASN A 207 -21.56 -12.36 8.22
C ASN A 207 -20.47 -11.32 8.03
N ILE A 208 -19.23 -11.63 8.44
CA ILE A 208 -18.05 -10.80 8.18
C ILE A 208 -17.92 -10.54 6.69
N GLY A 209 -18.03 -11.60 5.89
CA GLY A 209 -18.02 -11.50 4.43
C GLY A 209 -19.11 -10.59 3.87
N ALA A 210 -20.35 -10.71 4.36
CA ALA A 210 -21.46 -9.87 3.92
C ALA A 210 -21.27 -8.39 4.28
N ASP A 211 -20.68 -8.10 5.43
CA ASP A 211 -20.33 -6.74 5.84
C ASP A 211 -19.22 -6.18 4.96
N PHE A 212 -18.19 -6.96 4.68
CA PHE A 212 -17.10 -6.53 3.80
C PHE A 212 -17.58 -6.27 2.36
N LEU A 213 -18.48 -7.08 1.81
CA LEU A 213 -19.12 -6.81 0.52
C LEU A 213 -19.86 -5.46 0.52
N THR A 214 -20.47 -5.08 1.65
CA THR A 214 -21.13 -3.76 1.77
C THR A 214 -20.11 -2.62 1.67
N VAL A 215 -18.93 -2.77 2.29
CA VAL A 215 -17.83 -1.81 2.19
C VAL A 215 -17.35 -1.68 0.74
N MET A 216 -17.01 -2.80 0.09
CA MET A 216 -16.54 -2.80 -1.30
C MET A 216 -17.53 -2.15 -2.28
N LEU A 217 -18.84 -2.37 -2.10
CA LEU A 217 -19.89 -1.76 -2.91
C LEU A 217 -20.05 -0.26 -2.63
N ARG A 218 -19.81 0.19 -1.38
CA ARG A 218 -19.88 1.60 -1.01
C ARG A 218 -18.80 2.40 -1.71
N ASP A 219 -17.59 1.85 -1.77
CA ASP A 219 -16.43 2.52 -2.37
C ASP A 219 -16.57 2.67 -3.89
N ARG A 220 -17.34 1.78 -4.53
CA ARG A 220 -17.65 1.81 -5.97
C ARG A 220 -19.11 2.19 -6.27
N ARG A 221 -19.77 2.93 -5.38
CA ARG A 221 -21.20 3.26 -5.51
C ARG A 221 -21.57 3.95 -6.83
N ALA A 222 -20.65 4.75 -7.41
CA ALA A 222 -20.88 5.46 -8.66
C ALA A 222 -21.08 4.51 -9.85
N SER A 223 -20.31 3.42 -9.93
CA SER A 223 -20.40 2.42 -11.01
C SER A 223 -21.32 1.24 -10.67
N LEU A 224 -21.47 0.91 -9.38
CA LEU A 224 -22.21 -0.27 -8.92
C LEU A 224 -23.49 0.06 -8.15
N GLY A 225 -24.09 1.23 -8.38
CA GLY A 225 -25.25 1.71 -7.61
C GLY A 225 -26.45 0.76 -7.60
N GLU A 226 -26.72 0.06 -8.71
CA GLU A 226 -27.83 -0.91 -8.78
C GLU A 226 -27.53 -2.18 -7.97
N LEU A 227 -26.33 -2.74 -8.11
CA LEU A 227 -25.88 -3.89 -7.32
C LEU A 227 -25.82 -3.56 -5.83
N SER A 228 -25.30 -2.39 -5.47
CA SER A 228 -25.29 -1.85 -4.10
C SER A 228 -26.70 -1.79 -3.51
N ARG A 229 -27.66 -1.24 -4.25
CA ARG A 229 -29.06 -1.20 -3.82
C ARG A 229 -29.65 -2.61 -3.65
N ARG A 230 -29.44 -3.50 -4.63
CA ARG A 230 -29.96 -4.87 -4.62
C ARG A 230 -29.43 -5.66 -3.42
N PHE A 231 -28.12 -5.61 -3.19
CA PHE A 231 -27.48 -6.27 -2.06
C PHE A 231 -27.95 -5.69 -0.71
N ALA A 232 -28.10 -4.37 -0.59
CA ALA A 232 -28.61 -3.73 0.62
C ALA A 232 -30.05 -4.16 0.95
N ILE A 233 -30.93 -4.31 -0.05
CA ILE A 233 -32.30 -4.84 0.17
C ILE A 233 -32.22 -6.28 0.68
N ARG A 234 -31.39 -7.12 0.06
CA ARG A 234 -31.19 -8.52 0.49
C ARG A 234 -30.57 -8.65 1.89
N ARG A 235 -29.87 -7.61 2.38
CA ARG A 235 -29.38 -7.49 3.77
C ARG A 235 -30.46 -7.01 4.79
N GLY A 236 -31.72 -6.89 4.38
CA GLY A 236 -32.82 -6.40 5.22
C GLY A 236 -33.13 -4.90 5.05
N GLY A 237 -32.57 -4.26 4.02
CA GLY A 237 -32.94 -2.90 3.62
C GLY A 237 -34.36 -2.81 3.04
N ARG A 238 -34.87 -1.58 2.90
CA ARG A 238 -36.24 -1.35 2.37
C ARG A 238 -36.31 -1.65 0.87
N GLY A 239 -37.22 -2.55 0.48
CA GLY A 239 -37.54 -2.88 -0.91
C GLY A 239 -37.96 -4.34 -1.05
N GLU A 240 -38.40 -4.74 -2.25
CA GLU A 240 -38.64 -6.15 -2.58
C GLU A 240 -37.30 -6.83 -2.94
N PRO A 241 -36.92 -7.93 -2.26
CA PRO A 241 -35.68 -8.63 -2.54
C PRO A 241 -35.75 -9.32 -3.92
N GLY A 242 -35.02 -8.78 -4.89
CA GLY A 242 -34.79 -9.43 -6.18
C GLY A 242 -33.63 -10.43 -6.14
N PRO A 243 -33.52 -11.33 -7.13
CA PRO A 243 -32.39 -12.25 -7.25
C PRO A 243 -31.11 -11.51 -7.63
N LEU A 244 -29.95 -11.99 -7.18
CA LEU A 244 -28.66 -11.55 -7.73
C LEU A 244 -28.47 -12.24 -9.08
N THR A 245 -28.24 -11.46 -10.14
CA THR A 245 -27.97 -12.01 -11.47
C THR A 245 -26.64 -12.76 -11.50
N SER A 246 -26.43 -13.58 -12.53
CA SER A 246 -25.13 -14.23 -12.76
C SER A 246 -24.00 -13.21 -12.92
N LYS A 247 -24.29 -12.06 -13.55
CA LYS A 247 -23.36 -10.93 -13.66
C LYS A 247 -23.05 -10.30 -12.32
N ASP A 248 -24.04 -10.10 -11.43
CA ASP A 248 -23.80 -9.59 -10.08
C ASP A 248 -22.85 -10.49 -9.27
N GLN A 249 -23.06 -11.82 -9.38
CA GLN A 249 -22.21 -12.82 -8.73
C GLN A 249 -20.77 -12.79 -9.28
N LEU A 250 -20.61 -12.60 -10.59
CA LEU A 250 -19.31 -12.38 -11.21
C LEU A 250 -18.67 -11.09 -10.68
N THR A 251 -19.39 -9.98 -10.66
CA THR A 251 -18.89 -8.68 -10.14
C THR A 251 -18.36 -8.82 -8.72
N PHE A 252 -19.11 -9.48 -7.83
CA PHE A 252 -18.64 -9.72 -6.46
C PHE A 252 -17.33 -10.52 -6.42
N SER A 253 -17.21 -11.53 -7.27
CA SER A 253 -16.02 -12.38 -7.33
C SER A 253 -14.81 -11.60 -7.84
N GLU A 254 -15.02 -10.69 -8.79
CA GLU A 254 -13.96 -9.79 -9.29
C GLU A 254 -13.58 -8.70 -8.28
N LEU A 255 -14.52 -8.21 -7.46
CA LEU A 255 -14.21 -7.29 -6.36
C LEU A 255 -13.34 -7.96 -5.29
N ILE A 256 -13.65 -9.22 -4.96
CA ILE A 256 -12.83 -10.04 -4.06
C ILE A 256 -11.43 -10.25 -4.64
N LEU A 257 -11.31 -10.47 -5.96
CA LEU A 257 -10.01 -10.56 -6.63
C LEU A 257 -9.21 -9.25 -6.51
N ASP A 258 -9.83 -8.09 -6.75
CA ASP A 258 -9.16 -6.79 -6.59
C ASP A 258 -8.55 -6.66 -5.19
N ALA A 259 -9.35 -6.91 -4.15
CA ALA A 259 -8.92 -6.75 -2.78
C ALA A 259 -7.82 -7.77 -2.39
N ALA A 260 -7.93 -9.02 -2.85
CA ALA A 260 -6.88 -10.03 -2.66
C ALA A 260 -5.56 -9.65 -3.35
N ILE A 261 -5.61 -9.04 -4.54
CA ILE A 261 -4.41 -8.53 -5.23
C ILE A 261 -3.75 -7.40 -4.46
N GLN A 262 -4.54 -6.50 -3.86
CA GLN A 262 -3.99 -5.40 -3.04
C GLN A 262 -3.26 -5.92 -1.80
N LEU A 263 -3.81 -6.94 -1.14
CA LEU A 263 -3.15 -7.61 -0.01
C LEU A 263 -1.80 -8.21 -0.41
N GLU A 264 -1.75 -8.93 -1.53
CA GLU A 264 -0.51 -9.50 -2.05
C GLU A 264 0.52 -8.41 -2.41
N ALA A 265 0.07 -7.30 -3.00
CA ALA A 265 0.94 -6.17 -3.32
C ALA A 265 1.50 -5.50 -2.04
N LYS A 266 0.66 -5.33 -1.00
CA LYS A 266 1.07 -4.81 0.31
C LYS A 266 2.12 -5.72 0.96
N ALA A 267 1.89 -7.03 0.98
CA ALA A 267 2.82 -8.01 1.53
C ALA A 267 4.17 -8.00 0.79
N ALA A 268 4.14 -7.95 -0.55
CA ALA A 268 5.35 -7.84 -1.36
C ALA A 268 6.12 -6.52 -1.10
N ALA A 269 5.41 -5.41 -0.90
CA ALA A 269 6.03 -4.12 -0.57
C ALA A 269 6.72 -4.16 0.81
N VAL A 270 6.07 -4.75 1.82
CA VAL A 270 6.66 -4.94 3.15
C VAL A 270 7.89 -5.86 3.09
N ALA A 271 7.82 -6.95 2.33
CA ALA A 271 8.95 -7.87 2.16
C ALA A 271 10.14 -7.25 1.40
N ALA A 272 9.88 -6.24 0.56
CA ALA A 272 10.89 -5.52 -0.20
C ALA A 272 11.59 -4.40 0.61
N GLU A 273 11.10 -4.03 1.80
CA GLU A 273 11.80 -3.07 2.65
C GLU A 273 13.14 -3.66 3.12
N PRO A 274 14.26 -2.91 2.97
CA PRO A 274 15.56 -3.39 3.42
C PRO A 274 15.53 -3.63 4.93
N LYS A 275 15.88 -4.87 5.36
CA LYS A 275 15.97 -5.21 6.78
C LYS A 275 16.87 -4.21 7.49
N ARG A 276 16.30 -3.54 8.50
CA ARG A 276 17.04 -2.59 9.34
C ARG A 276 18.13 -3.35 10.09
N PRO A 277 19.25 -2.71 10.43
CA PRO A 277 20.25 -3.33 11.29
C PRO A 277 19.72 -3.43 12.73
N SER A 278 20.17 -4.43 13.49
CA SER A 278 19.89 -4.57 14.92
C SER A 278 20.93 -3.83 15.76
N LEU A 279 20.50 -3.29 16.91
CA LEU A 279 21.41 -2.70 17.92
C LEU A 279 22.18 -3.79 18.70
N LYS A 280 21.76 -5.05 18.60
CA LYS A 280 22.36 -6.21 19.30
C LYS A 280 22.46 -6.00 20.82
N GLY A 281 21.44 -5.34 21.39
CA GLY A 281 21.39 -5.00 22.82
C GLY A 281 22.24 -3.79 23.23
N GLU A 282 22.87 -3.07 22.29
CA GLU A 282 23.54 -1.81 22.61
C GLU A 282 22.54 -0.72 22.97
N HIS A 283 22.71 -0.10 24.14
CA HIS A 283 21.84 0.98 24.59
C HIS A 283 22.05 2.27 23.76
N SER A 284 20.96 3.01 23.50
CA SER A 284 20.95 4.24 22.70
C SER A 284 21.99 5.29 23.13
N THR A 285 22.23 5.45 24.44
CA THR A 285 23.27 6.36 24.97
C THR A 285 24.69 5.95 24.61
N VAL A 286 24.97 4.65 24.43
CA VAL A 286 26.28 4.13 24.01
C VAL A 286 26.48 4.41 22.53
N LEU A 287 25.49 4.11 21.70
CA LEU A 287 25.53 4.41 20.26
C LEU A 287 25.70 5.91 20.03
N PHE A 288 24.88 6.74 20.69
CA PHE A 288 24.95 8.19 20.59
C PHE A 288 26.32 8.70 21.01
N ALA A 289 26.89 8.18 22.10
CA ALA A 289 28.22 8.59 22.55
C ALA A 289 29.34 8.28 21.55
N LYS A 290 29.28 7.14 20.83
CA LYS A 290 30.23 6.82 19.76
C LYS A 290 30.15 7.85 18.64
N ARG A 291 28.93 8.16 18.17
CA ARG A 291 28.70 9.15 17.10
C ARG A 291 29.06 10.56 17.55
N PHE A 292 28.68 10.93 18.77
CA PHE A 292 29.08 12.19 19.39
C PHE A 292 30.59 12.34 19.43
N SER A 293 31.32 11.30 19.85
CA SER A 293 32.79 11.34 19.93
C SER A 293 33.45 11.43 18.56
N ALA A 294 32.85 10.82 17.53
CA ALA A 294 33.30 10.92 16.15
C ALA A 294 33.02 12.31 15.56
N ALA A 295 31.83 12.87 15.80
CA ALA A 295 31.42 14.19 15.32
C ALA A 295 32.12 15.34 16.06
N PHE A 296 32.41 15.18 17.36
CA PHE A 296 32.96 16.23 18.22
C PHE A 296 34.21 15.74 18.98
N PRO A 297 35.28 15.36 18.26
CA PRO A 297 36.47 14.80 18.89
C PRO A 297 37.13 15.80 19.85
N GLY A 298 37.55 15.30 21.01
CA GLY A 298 38.28 16.07 22.03
C GLY A 298 37.46 17.05 22.86
N VAL A 299 36.14 17.17 22.64
CA VAL A 299 35.27 18.04 23.45
C VAL A 299 35.17 17.51 24.88
N ARG A 300 35.42 18.38 25.86
CA ARG A 300 35.29 18.15 27.31
C ARG A 300 34.59 19.37 27.90
N GLY A 301 33.42 19.20 28.52
CA GLY A 301 32.57 20.32 28.93
C GLY A 301 31.72 20.84 27.77
N VAL A 302 31.57 22.17 27.68
CA VAL A 302 30.76 22.85 26.67
C VAL A 302 31.66 23.46 25.60
N LYS A 303 31.36 23.23 24.32
CA LYS A 303 32.06 23.88 23.20
C LYS A 303 31.08 24.25 22.09
N TRP A 304 31.10 25.53 21.69
CA TRP A 304 30.36 26.05 20.53
C TRP A 304 31.16 25.90 19.23
N PHE A 305 30.43 25.66 18.15
CA PHE A 305 30.88 25.60 16.76
C PHE A 305 30.00 26.54 15.94
N GLU A 306 30.62 27.45 15.18
CA GLU A 306 29.91 28.51 14.45
C GLU A 306 30.22 28.50 12.94
N ASP A 307 31.25 27.77 12.51
CA ASP A 307 31.59 27.63 11.09
C ASP A 307 30.56 26.71 10.39
N PRO A 308 29.82 27.18 9.36
CA PRO A 308 28.74 26.41 8.75
C PRO A 308 29.18 25.10 8.09
N ASP A 309 30.37 25.07 7.49
CA ASP A 309 30.88 23.88 6.82
C ASP A 309 31.35 22.85 7.87
N ASP A 310 32.05 23.27 8.93
CA ASP A 310 32.41 22.42 10.07
C ASP A 310 31.14 21.87 10.76
N ILE A 311 30.13 22.70 11.02
CA ILE A 311 28.84 22.24 11.56
C ILE A 311 28.23 21.16 10.67
N ARG A 312 28.19 21.38 9.35
CA ARG A 312 27.62 20.42 8.40
C ARG A 312 28.34 19.08 8.44
N GLU A 313 29.67 19.09 8.44
CA GLU A 313 30.48 17.87 8.52
C GLU A 313 30.22 17.10 9.82
N ARG A 314 30.15 17.80 10.95
CA ARG A 314 29.90 17.19 12.26
C ARG A 314 28.50 16.59 12.35
N LEU A 315 27.48 17.30 11.90
CA LEU A 315 26.10 16.80 11.92
C LEU A 315 25.92 15.61 10.97
N LYS A 316 26.62 15.59 9.82
CA LYS A 316 26.66 14.39 8.94
C LYS A 316 27.18 13.16 9.66
N VAL A 317 28.25 13.30 10.46
CA VAL A 317 28.80 12.20 11.26
C VAL A 317 27.85 11.81 12.39
N LEU A 318 27.25 12.78 13.08
CA LEU A 318 26.30 12.51 14.16
C LEU A 318 25.07 11.73 13.66
N PHE A 319 24.59 12.08 12.48
CA PHE A 319 23.39 11.51 11.84
C PHE A 319 23.68 10.47 10.77
N GLU A 320 24.88 9.89 10.77
CA GLU A 320 25.25 8.85 9.81
C GLU A 320 24.22 7.70 9.83
N GLN A 321 23.76 7.26 8.66
CA GLN A 321 22.81 6.16 8.58
C GLN A 321 23.49 4.85 9.05
N PRO A 322 22.76 3.95 9.72
CA PRO A 322 21.31 3.92 9.96
C PRO A 322 20.84 4.80 11.14
N LEU A 323 19.70 5.47 11.02
CA LEU A 323 19.04 6.15 12.15
C LEU A 323 17.92 5.30 12.79
N GLU A 324 17.36 4.37 12.03
CA GLU A 324 16.36 3.41 12.53
C GLU A 324 16.95 2.01 12.57
N TYR A 325 16.67 1.29 13.65
CA TYR A 325 17.11 -0.08 13.88
C TYR A 325 15.90 -0.98 14.13
N GLU A 326 16.05 -2.29 13.97
CA GLU A 326 14.99 -3.27 14.28
C GLU A 326 14.51 -3.14 15.73
N ASP A 327 15.43 -2.82 16.64
CA ASP A 327 15.18 -2.76 18.08
C ASP A 327 14.88 -1.34 18.59
N GLY A 328 14.72 -0.35 17.70
CA GLY A 328 14.30 1.02 18.06
C GLY A 328 15.01 2.17 17.33
N VAL A 329 14.66 3.40 17.70
CA VAL A 329 15.25 4.64 17.15
C VAL A 329 16.10 5.32 18.23
N PRO A 330 17.44 5.21 18.19
CA PRO A 330 18.31 5.51 19.32
C PRO A 330 18.65 6.98 19.51
N ILE A 331 18.44 7.85 18.53
CA ILE A 331 18.74 9.28 18.64
C ILE A 331 17.42 10.04 18.71
N CYS A 332 17.27 10.91 19.70
CA CYS A 332 16.10 11.74 19.88
C CYS A 332 16.50 13.21 19.92
N TRP A 333 15.55 14.08 19.58
CA TRP A 333 15.61 15.49 19.91
C TRP A 333 14.47 15.88 20.86
N THR A 334 14.67 16.94 21.64
CA THR A 334 13.69 17.43 22.61
C THR A 334 13.81 18.95 22.78
N ARG A 335 12.70 19.54 23.20
CA ARG A 335 12.61 20.90 23.75
C ARG A 335 12.04 20.91 25.17
N GLY A 336 11.96 19.76 25.83
CA GLY A 336 11.52 19.63 27.23
C GLY A 336 10.03 19.39 27.43
N ARG A 337 9.30 18.80 26.46
CA ARG A 337 7.93 18.28 26.71
C ARG A 337 7.66 16.94 26.04
N ALA A 338 8.39 16.68 24.96
CA ALA A 338 8.33 15.45 24.23
C ALA A 338 9.71 15.13 23.70
N ASN A 339 10.07 13.85 23.81
CA ASN A 339 11.27 13.31 23.19
C ASN A 339 10.85 12.74 21.84
N LEU A 340 11.31 13.37 20.76
CA LEU A 340 10.97 13.02 19.40
C LEU A 340 12.12 12.20 18.80
N GLN A 341 11.80 11.00 18.35
CA GLN A 341 12.75 10.12 17.67
C GLN A 341 13.21 10.76 16.36
N ILE A 342 14.50 10.62 16.03
CA ILE A 342 15.08 11.07 14.77
C ILE A 342 15.19 9.86 13.85
N SER A 343 14.20 9.70 12.97
CA SER A 343 14.13 8.62 11.98
C SER A 343 14.84 8.98 10.68
N THR A 344 14.81 10.26 10.30
CA THR A 344 15.54 10.77 9.15
C THR A 344 16.28 12.05 9.51
N ALA A 345 17.44 12.24 8.91
CA ALA A 345 18.14 13.50 8.97
C ALA A 345 18.95 13.72 7.69
N SER A 346 18.88 14.93 7.15
CA SER A 346 19.59 15.33 5.93
C SER A 346 20.21 16.71 6.13
N THR A 347 21.38 16.94 5.54
CA THR A 347 22.03 18.25 5.58
C THR A 347 22.22 18.77 4.17
N SER A 348 21.56 19.89 3.88
CA SER A 348 21.81 20.69 2.67
C SER A 348 22.84 21.79 2.97
N LYS A 349 23.01 22.76 2.07
CA LYS A 349 23.98 23.85 2.26
C LYS A 349 23.66 24.68 3.51
N ASP A 350 22.39 25.04 3.70
CA ASP A 350 21.98 25.98 4.76
C ASP A 350 20.87 25.45 5.68
N VAL A 351 20.37 24.23 5.44
CA VAL A 351 19.25 23.63 6.17
C VAL A 351 19.59 22.21 6.60
N LEU A 352 19.42 21.94 7.88
CA LEU A 352 19.30 20.61 8.46
C LEU A 352 17.82 20.23 8.44
N GLU A 353 17.49 19.11 7.81
CA GLU A 353 16.16 18.51 7.90
C GLU A 353 16.23 17.38 8.91
N ILE A 354 15.41 17.41 9.95
CA ILE A 354 15.23 16.30 10.91
C ILE A 354 13.79 15.86 10.80
N ASN A 355 13.55 14.60 10.45
CA ASN A 355 12.23 14.08 10.10
C ASN A 355 11.59 14.94 9.00
N ASP A 356 10.65 15.80 9.38
CA ASP A 356 9.94 16.72 8.49
C ASP A 356 10.23 18.20 8.81
N ASP A 357 11.05 18.49 9.82
CA ASP A 357 11.36 19.85 10.27
C ASP A 357 12.60 20.41 9.57
N GLU A 358 12.44 21.58 8.95
CA GLU A 358 13.49 22.34 8.29
C GLU A 358 14.12 23.37 9.27
N MET A 359 15.42 23.22 9.54
CA MET A 359 16.14 24.03 10.52
C MET A 359 17.39 24.67 9.90
N LYS A 360 17.47 26.01 9.91
CA LYS A 360 18.70 26.73 9.54
C LYS A 360 19.63 26.84 10.74
N ILE A 361 20.65 25.99 10.80
CA ILE A 361 21.54 25.94 11.97
C ILE A 361 22.48 27.15 11.97
N ARG A 362 22.38 27.99 13.01
CA ARG A 362 23.26 29.14 13.25
C ARG A 362 24.57 28.71 13.86
N ARG A 363 24.49 27.88 14.91
CA ARG A 363 25.63 27.33 15.64
C ARG A 363 25.20 26.08 16.40
N VAL A 364 26.18 25.27 16.77
CA VAL A 364 25.97 24.02 17.50
C VAL A 364 26.85 24.03 18.73
N ALA A 365 26.31 23.63 19.89
CA ALA A 365 27.15 23.29 21.03
C ALA A 365 27.23 21.77 21.18
N ALA A 366 28.43 21.27 21.43
CA ALA A 366 28.65 19.91 21.90
C ALA A 366 28.94 19.94 23.39
N ILE A 367 28.21 19.14 24.17
CA ILE A 367 28.28 19.13 25.62
C ILE A 367 28.64 17.72 26.08
N SER A 368 29.74 17.60 26.83
CA SER A 368 30.21 16.33 27.39
C SER A 368 30.74 16.54 28.82
N PRO A 369 29.85 16.55 29.84
CA PRO A 369 30.20 16.91 31.22
C PRO A 369 30.77 15.71 32.02
N GLY A 370 31.63 14.90 31.39
CA GLY A 370 32.31 13.77 32.00
C GLY A 370 31.88 12.43 31.41
N SER A 371 30.79 11.83 31.93
CA SER A 371 30.33 10.52 31.46
C SER A 371 29.56 10.61 30.15
N TYR A 372 29.76 9.61 29.28
CA TYR A 372 29.15 9.52 27.95
C TYR A 372 27.61 9.65 27.98
N LYS A 373 26.96 9.13 29.03
CA LYS A 373 25.50 9.12 29.19
C LYS A 373 24.89 10.51 29.34
N TYR A 374 25.69 11.52 29.71
CA TYR A 374 25.30 12.91 29.84
C TYR A 374 25.69 13.75 28.62
N SER A 375 26.22 13.14 27.55
CA SER A 375 26.58 13.90 26.36
C SER A 375 25.34 14.25 25.55
N PHE A 376 25.26 15.48 25.08
CA PHE A 376 24.19 15.98 24.23
C PHE A 376 24.70 17.08 23.30
N VAL A 377 23.93 17.37 22.27
CA VAL A 377 24.18 18.44 21.30
C VAL A 377 23.05 19.44 21.39
N MET A 378 23.37 20.72 21.40
CA MET A 378 22.39 21.81 21.37
C MET A 378 22.45 22.49 19.99
N LEU A 379 21.30 22.62 19.35
CA LEU A 379 21.14 23.34 18.09
C LEU A 379 20.61 24.74 18.38
N ASP A 380 21.31 25.77 17.90
CA ASP A 380 20.82 27.14 17.81
C ASP A 380 20.38 27.38 16.36
N VAL A 381 19.09 27.66 16.17
CA VAL A 381 18.43 27.69 14.86
C VAL A 381 18.02 29.12 14.54
N ALA A 382 18.46 29.60 13.38
CA ALA A 382 18.07 30.87 12.82
C ALA A 382 16.72 30.77 12.09
N PRO A 383 15.95 31.87 12.03
CA PRO A 383 14.69 31.90 11.30
C PRO A 383 14.92 31.66 9.80
N LEU A 384 14.09 30.78 9.23
CA LEU A 384 13.90 30.69 7.79
C LEU A 384 12.84 31.70 7.32
N PRO A 385 12.85 32.11 6.03
CA PRO A 385 11.78 32.93 5.49
C PRO A 385 10.42 32.22 5.58
N PRO A 386 9.33 32.96 5.88
CA PRO A 386 7.97 32.43 5.79
C PRO A 386 7.69 31.79 4.43
N ILE A 387 6.93 30.70 4.45
CA ILE A 387 6.47 29.96 3.27
C ILE A 387 5.56 30.84 2.40
N GLY A 388 4.81 31.76 3.03
CA GLY A 388 4.00 32.77 2.35
C GLY A 388 2.56 32.35 2.03
N ILE A 389 2.11 31.21 2.54
CA ILE A 389 0.72 30.72 2.38
C ILE A 389 -0.20 31.11 3.55
N TYR A 390 0.37 31.64 4.64
CA TYR A 390 -0.36 32.01 5.85
C TYR A 390 -0.36 33.54 6.05
N GLU A 391 -1.56 34.14 6.02
CA GLU A 391 -1.72 35.59 6.21
C GLU A 391 -1.30 36.05 7.63
N HIS A 392 -1.51 35.20 8.62
CA HIS A 392 -1.28 35.52 10.03
C HIS A 392 0.19 35.46 10.45
N THR A 393 1.09 34.89 9.63
CA THR A 393 2.51 34.67 10.00
C THR A 393 3.22 35.94 10.44
N LYS A 394 2.99 37.08 9.76
CA LYS A 394 3.59 38.36 10.16
C LYS A 394 3.16 38.79 11.57
N GLY A 395 1.89 38.57 11.91
CA GLY A 395 1.36 38.84 13.25
C GLY A 395 2.01 37.95 14.30
N ARG A 396 2.13 36.64 14.02
CA ARG A 396 2.76 35.67 14.91
C ARG A 396 4.24 35.96 15.17
N ILE A 397 5.00 36.31 14.15
CA ILE A 397 6.41 36.71 14.31
C ILE A 397 6.51 37.95 15.22
N ALA A 398 5.62 38.93 15.03
CA ALA A 398 5.61 40.15 15.85
C ALA A 398 5.20 39.87 17.30
N GLU A 399 4.25 38.96 17.55
CA GLU A 399 3.88 38.50 18.89
C GLU A 399 5.05 37.83 19.62
N VAL A 400 5.79 36.94 18.93
CA VAL A 400 7.01 36.31 19.47
C VAL A 400 8.04 37.37 19.85
N ALA A 401 8.28 38.35 18.96
CA ALA A 401 9.23 39.43 19.23
C ALA A 401 8.85 40.31 20.43
N ARG A 402 7.55 40.39 20.77
CA ARG A 402 7.06 41.11 21.96
C ARG A 402 6.97 40.22 23.21
N GLY A 403 7.17 38.91 23.09
CA GLY A 403 6.96 37.95 24.17
C GLY A 403 5.48 37.74 24.54
N GLU A 404 4.56 38.03 23.62
CA GLU A 404 3.10 37.93 23.83
C GLU A 404 2.53 36.59 23.34
N GLY A 405 3.34 35.76 22.69
CA GLY A 405 2.93 34.45 22.18
C GLY A 405 2.85 33.38 23.26
N PRO A 406 2.10 32.28 23.00
CA PRO A 406 2.07 31.10 23.88
C PRO A 406 3.43 30.40 23.96
N PHE A 407 4.32 30.65 22.99
CA PHE A 407 5.68 30.14 22.93
C PHE A 407 6.61 31.30 22.52
N PRO A 408 7.89 31.29 22.95
CA PRO A 408 8.89 32.27 22.54
C PRO A 408 9.44 32.03 21.12
N TYR A 409 8.74 31.24 20.31
CA TYR A 409 9.09 30.91 18.94
C TYR A 409 7.81 30.58 18.14
N TYR A 410 7.94 30.54 16.82
CA TYR A 410 6.85 30.21 15.90
C TYR A 410 7.38 29.42 14.69
N TRP A 411 6.57 28.47 14.24
CA TRP A 411 6.83 27.66 13.05
C TRP A 411 5.57 27.59 12.18
N GLU A 412 5.78 27.33 10.89
CA GLU A 412 4.73 27.03 9.94
C GLU A 412 4.74 25.53 9.62
N GLU A 413 3.56 24.93 9.50
CA GLU A 413 3.38 23.55 9.05
C GLU A 413 2.73 23.58 7.67
N PHE A 414 3.17 22.75 6.74
CA PHE A 414 2.65 22.75 5.37
C PHE A 414 2.80 21.39 4.70
N GLY A 415 2.08 21.20 3.60
CA GLY A 415 2.24 20.04 2.72
C GLY A 415 3.03 20.40 1.47
N LEU A 416 3.90 19.51 1.02
CA LEU A 416 4.61 19.59 -0.26
C LEU A 416 4.13 18.46 -1.17
N VAL A 417 3.29 18.79 -2.14
CA VAL A 417 2.71 17.84 -3.10
C VAL A 417 3.65 17.63 -4.27
N ASP A 418 3.96 16.37 -4.57
CA ASP A 418 4.87 15.93 -5.62
C ASP A 418 6.25 16.64 -5.57
N GLY A 419 6.69 17.02 -4.36
CA GLY A 419 7.94 17.74 -4.14
C GLY A 419 7.96 19.19 -4.65
N LYS A 420 6.82 19.74 -5.09
CA LYS A 420 6.78 21.02 -5.81
C LYS A 420 5.71 22.00 -5.34
N HIS A 421 4.49 21.52 -5.07
CA HIS A 421 3.36 22.40 -4.78
C HIS A 421 3.13 22.49 -3.28
N VAL A 422 3.20 23.71 -2.75
CA VAL A 422 2.95 23.95 -1.32
C VAL A 422 1.45 24.10 -1.08
N ILE A 423 0.94 23.42 -0.06
CA ILE A 423 -0.45 23.49 0.40
C ILE A 423 -0.49 23.77 1.91
N THR A 424 -1.63 24.27 2.39
CA THR A 424 -1.82 24.53 3.82
C THR A 424 -1.93 23.24 4.63
N ARG A 425 -1.69 23.31 5.94
CA ARG A 425 -1.89 22.20 6.87
C ARG A 425 -3.33 21.68 6.84
N GLY A 426 -4.30 22.58 6.73
CA GLY A 426 -5.71 22.19 6.60
C GLY A 426 -6.00 21.39 5.32
N GLU A 427 -5.48 21.83 4.17
CA GLU A 427 -5.63 21.08 2.91
C GLU A 427 -4.93 19.71 2.94
N LEU A 428 -3.78 19.62 3.64
CA LEU A 428 -3.11 18.35 3.90
C LEU A 428 -4.01 17.42 4.71
N ASP A 429 -4.58 17.91 5.81
CA ASP A 429 -5.46 17.14 6.70
C ASP A 429 -6.75 16.69 6.02
N ASP A 430 -7.29 17.51 5.11
CA ASP A 430 -8.47 17.20 4.31
C ASP A 430 -8.19 16.21 3.15
N GLY A 431 -6.91 15.97 2.84
CA GLY A 431 -6.49 15.08 1.74
C GLY A 431 -6.79 15.60 0.33
N SER A 432 -7.16 16.89 0.18
CA SER A 432 -7.46 17.52 -1.11
C SER A 432 -7.07 19.00 -1.14
N ALA A 433 -6.58 19.47 -2.29
CA ALA A 433 -6.14 20.86 -2.47
C ALA A 433 -6.44 21.39 -3.88
N LYS A 434 -6.43 22.72 -4.05
CA LYS A 434 -6.47 23.35 -5.39
C LYS A 434 -5.06 23.53 -5.94
N ILE A 435 -4.66 22.61 -6.83
CA ILE A 435 -3.36 22.65 -7.52
C ILE A 435 -3.59 23.04 -8.98
N ASP A 436 -2.87 24.07 -9.44
CA ASP A 436 -2.99 24.64 -10.80
C ASP A 436 -4.45 24.98 -11.18
N GLY A 437 -5.20 25.53 -10.20
CA GLY A 437 -6.58 25.95 -10.37
C GLY A 437 -7.61 24.81 -10.36
N LYS A 438 -7.18 23.56 -10.20
CA LYS A 438 -8.06 22.38 -10.15
C LYS A 438 -8.07 21.75 -8.77
N LEU A 439 -9.25 21.37 -8.30
CA LEU A 439 -9.39 20.56 -7.10
C LEU A 439 -8.89 19.15 -7.39
N GLN A 440 -7.95 18.66 -6.59
CA GLN A 440 -7.31 17.36 -6.76
C GLN A 440 -7.12 16.69 -5.39
N SER A 441 -7.21 15.36 -5.36
CA SER A 441 -6.75 14.57 -4.21
C SER A 441 -5.23 14.64 -4.11
N VAL A 442 -4.74 14.81 -2.88
CA VAL A 442 -3.30 14.84 -2.55
C VAL A 442 -2.87 13.61 -1.73
N VAL A 443 -3.80 12.70 -1.46
CA VAL A 443 -3.53 11.43 -0.77
C VAL A 443 -2.41 10.68 -1.50
N ASN A 444 -1.41 10.20 -0.74
CA ASN A 444 -0.21 9.53 -1.24
C ASN A 444 0.73 10.38 -2.13
N ARG A 445 0.49 11.69 -2.24
CA ARG A 445 1.30 12.62 -3.05
C ARG A 445 1.94 13.74 -2.24
N VAL A 446 1.54 13.89 -0.99
CA VAL A 446 1.95 14.99 -0.11
C VAL A 446 2.96 14.52 0.94
N SER A 447 4.00 15.33 1.15
CA SER A 447 4.90 15.21 2.29
C SER A 447 4.62 16.33 3.29
N TYR A 448 4.57 16.01 4.58
CA TYR A 448 4.46 17.00 5.65
C TYR A 448 5.79 17.74 5.84
N ARG A 449 5.75 19.02 6.20
CA ARG A 449 6.92 19.83 6.54
C ARG A 449 6.62 20.81 7.67
N GLY A 450 7.58 20.97 8.58
CA GLY A 450 7.63 22.04 9.58
C GLY A 450 8.77 23.01 9.26
N ARG A 451 8.56 24.32 9.45
CA ARG A 451 9.60 25.34 9.23
C ARG A 451 9.56 26.40 10.32
N TYR A 452 10.68 26.56 11.02
CA TYR A 452 10.84 27.62 12.03
C TYR A 452 11.12 28.98 11.37
N VAL A 453 10.25 29.96 11.61
CA VAL A 453 10.32 31.31 11.01
C VAL A 453 10.71 32.40 12.04
N THR A 454 10.96 31.99 13.27
CA THR A 454 11.62 32.78 14.33
C THR A 454 12.85 32.03 14.83
N ASP A 455 13.63 32.65 15.72
CA ASP A 455 14.67 31.92 16.44
C ASP A 455 14.10 30.71 17.16
N TYR A 456 14.89 29.64 17.16
CA TYR A 456 14.54 28.37 17.77
C TYR A 456 15.79 27.70 18.33
N ASN A 457 15.62 26.77 19.26
CA ASN A 457 16.72 25.89 19.68
C ASN A 457 16.17 24.52 20.10
N CYS A 458 17.01 23.50 20.12
CA CYS A 458 16.61 22.19 20.62
C CYS A 458 17.83 21.36 20.99
N VAL A 459 17.61 20.31 21.77
CA VAL A 459 18.65 19.38 22.21
C VAL A 459 18.52 18.07 21.47
N ILE A 460 19.65 17.48 21.08
CA ILE A 460 19.77 16.12 20.54
C ILE A 460 20.59 15.27 21.51
N ALA A 461 20.08 14.09 21.86
CA ALA A 461 20.79 13.12 22.68
C ALA A 461 20.38 11.68 22.34
N GLY A 462 21.07 10.71 22.91
CA GLY A 462 20.64 9.31 22.87
C GLY A 462 19.35 9.11 23.66
N GLY A 463 18.42 8.29 23.14
CA GLY A 463 17.23 7.87 23.86
C GLY A 463 17.57 7.31 25.25
N GLY A 464 16.80 7.69 26.27
CA GLY A 464 17.09 7.32 27.66
C GLY A 464 18.27 8.05 28.30
N SER A 465 18.85 9.07 27.65
CA SER A 465 19.78 9.99 28.31
C SER A 465 19.08 10.76 29.44
N PRO A 466 19.77 11.13 30.53
CA PRO A 466 19.16 11.89 31.62
C PRO A 466 18.55 13.23 31.20
N ILE A 467 19.04 13.86 30.12
CA ILE A 467 18.43 15.09 29.57
C ILE A 467 17.05 14.85 28.94
N MET A 468 16.72 13.59 28.62
CA MET A 468 15.44 13.14 28.07
C MET A 468 14.48 12.67 29.19
N ASN A 469 14.77 12.99 30.45
CA ASN A 469 13.94 12.61 31.58
C ASN A 469 12.70 13.53 31.66
N SER A 470 11.51 12.94 31.67
CA SER A 470 10.23 13.66 31.78
C SER A 470 10.10 14.51 33.05
N ASP A 471 10.81 14.17 34.12
CA ASP A 471 10.82 14.98 35.35
C ASP A 471 11.68 16.25 35.20
N TYR A 472 12.52 16.32 34.17
CA TYR A 472 13.38 17.47 33.86
C TYR A 472 12.84 18.34 32.72
N ASP A 473 11.85 17.84 31.99
CA ASP A 473 11.26 18.45 30.79
C ASP A 473 10.89 19.93 30.99
N GLU A 474 10.05 20.26 31.98
CA GLU A 474 9.63 21.66 32.25
C GLU A 474 10.82 22.59 32.57
N ARG A 475 11.82 22.05 33.26
CA ARG A 475 13.02 22.81 33.63
C ARG A 475 13.94 23.02 32.43
N LEU A 476 14.10 22.01 31.58
CA LEU A 476 14.80 22.13 30.31
C LEU A 476 14.12 23.17 29.42
N GLU A 477 12.79 23.09 29.25
CA GLU A 477 12.01 24.07 28.47
C GLU A 477 12.24 25.50 28.98
N THR A 478 12.23 25.70 30.31
CA THR A 478 12.51 27.00 30.93
C THR A 478 13.88 27.55 30.53
N HIS A 479 14.93 26.73 30.60
CA HIS A 479 16.27 27.15 30.18
C HIS A 479 16.33 27.46 28.68
N LEU A 480 15.75 26.59 27.85
CA LEU A 480 15.74 26.74 26.39
C LEU A 480 14.94 27.98 25.94
N ASN A 481 13.91 28.37 26.68
CA ASN A 481 13.14 29.60 26.46
C ASN A 481 13.96 30.83 26.86
N ALA A 482 14.61 30.82 28.03
CA ALA A 482 15.50 31.89 28.44
C ALA A 482 16.64 32.12 27.43
N MET A 483 17.16 31.06 26.82
CA MET A 483 18.17 31.15 25.75
C MET A 483 17.66 31.85 24.47
N LEU A 484 16.37 31.73 24.13
CA LEU A 484 15.79 32.50 23.02
C LEU A 484 15.66 33.99 23.34
N HIS A 485 15.66 34.35 24.62
CA HIS A 485 15.70 35.74 25.08
C HIS A 485 17.12 36.27 25.32
N GLY A 486 18.15 35.50 24.92
CA GLY A 486 19.55 35.92 24.97
C GLY A 486 20.27 35.61 26.29
N GLU A 487 19.65 34.85 27.20
CA GLU A 487 20.34 34.37 28.41
C GLU A 487 21.25 33.18 28.09
N ASP A 488 22.43 33.11 28.72
CA ASP A 488 23.28 31.93 28.64
C ASP A 488 22.94 30.95 29.77
N ARG A 489 22.33 29.82 29.42
CA ARG A 489 21.88 28.77 30.35
C ARG A 489 22.56 27.42 30.09
N LEU A 490 23.48 27.34 29.12
CA LEU A 490 23.98 26.05 28.67
C LEU A 490 24.84 25.35 29.74
N GLU A 491 25.67 26.10 30.48
CA GLU A 491 26.43 25.58 31.61
C GLU A 491 25.53 25.12 32.76
N ASP A 492 24.39 25.78 32.98
CA ASP A 492 23.42 25.39 34.00
C ASP A 492 22.78 24.05 33.64
N ILE A 493 22.32 23.90 32.39
CA ILE A 493 21.81 22.62 31.87
C ILE A 493 22.89 21.52 32.06
N ALA A 494 24.14 21.78 31.64
CA ALA A 494 25.23 20.82 31.74
C ALA A 494 25.53 20.36 33.18
N LYS A 495 25.38 21.26 34.17
CA LYS A 495 25.56 20.95 35.61
C LYS A 495 24.35 20.25 36.23
N GLU A 496 23.16 20.50 35.71
CA GLU A 496 21.92 19.91 36.23
C GLU A 496 21.78 18.45 35.78
N ILE A 497 22.06 18.16 34.51
CA ILE A 497 21.86 16.81 33.96
C ILE A 497 22.71 15.73 34.64
N VAL A 498 23.89 16.08 35.16
CA VAL A 498 24.75 15.12 35.88
C VAL A 498 24.17 14.71 37.24
N ARG A 499 23.19 15.47 37.75
CA ARG A 499 22.48 15.19 39.01
C ARG A 499 21.18 14.41 38.79
N LEU A 500 20.72 14.31 37.54
CA LEU A 500 19.52 13.58 37.21
C LEU A 500 19.76 12.07 37.34
N PRO A 501 18.72 11.31 37.75
CA PRO A 501 18.83 9.87 37.85
C PRO A 501 19.14 9.31 36.47
N THR A 502 20.07 8.36 36.44
CA THR A 502 20.25 7.55 35.24
C THR A 502 19.35 6.35 35.44
N GLY A 503 18.41 6.11 34.52
CA GLY A 503 17.56 4.92 34.55
C GLY A 503 18.41 3.66 34.79
N ARG A 504 17.88 2.67 35.50
CA ARG A 504 18.56 1.38 35.64
C ARG A 504 18.65 0.78 34.24
N PHE A 505 19.86 0.80 33.68
CA PHE A 505 20.20 0.21 32.40
C PHE A 505 20.30 -1.30 32.51
#